data_AF-A0A8J9S292-F1
#
_entry.id   AF-A0A8J9S292-F1
#
_cell.length_a   1.000
_cell.length_b   1.000
_cell.length_c   1.000
_cell.angle_alpha   90.00
_cell.angle_beta   90.00
_cell.angle_gamma   90.00
#
_symmetry.space_group_name_H-M   'P 1'
#
loop_
_entity.id
_entity.type
_entity.pdbx_description
1 polymer ?
#
loop_
_entity_poly.entity_id
_entity_poly.type
_entity_poly.pdbx_seq_one_letter_code
_entity_poly.pdbx_strand_id
1 'polypeptide(L)'
;MPEIISGTQIPYPGFPSLSVLPIAKVELLPIGLNCFGSASKYPNTLLTLNQMPPLPGVELLAPNILDKSLFINWPMMHEGKVVAICDGTKEVHIVNGKLQTNQLTPSAAARWASESEAMAQMYHTGNGVPGSGGVQIDEIKIRLKLLPLQGMKTNPANGSSKKLFGKEEADVPLQLALWQAPAPDPRFVERGPMTLSERFPESSSVVLTKGKYRGCKGRVVGVADRKSVGVKVEVIPAELPFGLAIARSVRESHISSSDAAKILKMNPGLFGKVTGRLQFEQGRYDLGLNLKSSDGMCVVGYTRKKWEPQSDLGKKGASLNNAWMAGDSLLVVGSSRNQIEEDREDRIQWEYTPKAIRLVEDYRREFPQLFANIAKKPNEKKYDANKIFGSKGEAWLPVIREWLDKHETAKMPRTPVSTQSMSHEAVAAVQKAADVRSLALKKKGYPKESLIKIPGSALYREGSTGATDVLSPEDLNENVAPNLGDRVVNLCADGIPFGARGTIVGIHKASTTGSVEVVMDEEFMGGSSLQGACSNFR
;
A
#
# COMPACT_ATOMS: atom_id res chain seq x y z
N MET A 1 5.51 26.29 36.81
CA MET A 1 5.61 25.53 35.54
C MET A 1 4.30 24.78 35.37
N PRO A 2 3.76 24.61 34.16
CA PRO A 2 2.66 23.68 33.97
C PRO A 2 3.08 22.30 34.47
N GLU A 3 2.26 21.68 35.31
CA GLU A 3 2.48 20.35 35.86
C GLU A 3 1.69 19.31 35.06
N ILE A 4 2.21 18.08 35.02
CA ILE A 4 1.48 16.96 34.42
C ILE A 4 0.24 16.67 35.27
N ILE A 5 -0.91 16.54 34.62
CA ILE A 5 -2.17 16.22 35.30
C ILE A 5 -2.04 14.88 36.01
N SER A 6 -2.43 14.83 37.29
CA SER A 6 -2.41 13.59 38.07
C SER A 6 -3.17 12.46 37.37
N GLY A 7 -2.57 11.28 37.30
CA GLY A 7 -3.13 10.11 36.59
C GLY A 7 -2.78 10.00 35.11
N THR A 8 -1.96 10.90 34.56
CA THR A 8 -1.45 10.79 33.18
C THR A 8 -0.61 9.52 33.02
N GLN A 9 -0.99 8.67 32.07
CA GLN A 9 -0.25 7.45 31.73
C GLN A 9 0.89 7.77 30.77
N ILE A 10 2.12 7.40 31.13
CA ILE A 10 3.31 7.61 30.31
C ILE A 10 4.14 6.32 30.32
N PRO A 11 4.34 5.65 29.17
CA PRO A 11 3.77 5.96 27.86
C PRO A 11 2.28 5.56 27.74
N TYR A 12 1.59 6.16 26.79
CA TYR A 12 0.28 5.70 26.36
C TYR A 12 0.44 4.65 25.24
N PRO A 13 -0.46 3.64 25.11
CA PRO A 13 -0.33 2.63 24.05
C PRO A 13 -0.21 3.24 22.65
N GLY A 14 0.74 2.75 21.86
CA GLY A 14 1.04 3.25 20.51
C GLY A 14 1.95 4.48 20.43
N PHE A 15 2.34 5.07 21.57
CA PHE A 15 3.30 6.17 21.59
C PHE A 15 4.73 5.67 21.85
N PRO A 16 5.74 6.28 21.20
CA PRO A 16 7.12 5.90 21.45
C PRO A 16 7.56 6.21 22.87
N SER A 17 8.43 5.38 23.42
CA SER A 17 9.07 5.68 24.70
C SER A 17 10.53 5.26 24.73
N LEU A 18 11.40 6.20 25.11
CA LEU A 18 12.81 5.91 25.37
C LEU A 18 13.04 5.31 26.76
N SER A 19 12.10 5.48 27.71
CA SER A 19 12.28 5.09 29.12
C SER A 19 12.14 3.59 29.40
N VAL A 20 11.79 2.81 28.38
CA VAL A 20 11.46 1.39 28.52
C VAL A 20 12.68 0.47 28.39
N LEU A 21 13.77 0.95 27.77
CA LEU A 21 15.06 0.29 27.72
C LEU A 21 16.09 1.12 28.50
N PRO A 22 17.03 0.48 29.22
CA PRO A 22 18.06 1.19 29.95
C PRO A 22 19.10 1.80 28.99
N ILE A 23 19.14 3.13 28.96
CA ILE A 23 20.11 3.91 28.19
C ILE A 23 21.29 4.24 29.10
N ALA A 24 22.48 3.77 28.75
CA ALA A 24 23.71 3.99 29.50
C ALA A 24 24.25 5.41 29.29
N LYS A 25 24.16 5.91 28.06
CA LYS A 25 24.77 7.18 27.65
C LYS A 25 23.97 7.84 26.53
N VAL A 26 23.91 9.17 26.59
CA VAL A 26 23.33 10.01 25.54
C VAL A 26 24.38 11.03 25.13
N GLU A 27 24.75 11.05 23.84
CA GLU A 27 25.78 11.94 23.31
C GLU A 27 25.32 12.63 22.03
N LEU A 28 25.97 13.74 21.68
CA LEU A 28 25.75 14.43 20.41
C LEU A 28 26.99 14.26 19.53
N LEU A 29 26.93 13.40 18.52
CA LEU A 29 28.07 12.96 17.72
C LEU A 29 27.77 12.99 16.20
N PRO A 30 28.73 13.30 15.33
CA PRO A 30 28.54 13.28 13.88
C PRO A 30 28.61 11.85 13.32
N ILE A 31 27.63 11.01 13.65
CA ILE A 31 27.59 9.58 13.27
C ILE A 31 27.18 9.34 11.81
N GLY A 32 26.84 10.39 11.06
CA GLY A 32 26.36 10.25 9.68
C GLY A 32 24.95 9.65 9.58
N LEU A 33 24.07 9.95 10.55
CA LEU A 33 22.72 9.38 10.62
C LEU A 33 21.95 9.59 9.30
N ASN A 34 21.42 8.52 8.73
CA ASN A 34 20.70 8.50 7.47
C ASN A 34 19.21 8.16 7.68
N CYS A 35 18.37 9.19 7.66
CA CYS A 35 16.91 9.05 7.78
C CYS A 35 16.16 9.17 6.45
N PHE A 36 16.79 9.70 5.39
CA PHE A 36 16.09 10.10 4.15
C PHE A 36 16.87 9.79 2.86
N GLY A 37 17.78 8.81 2.91
CA GLY A 37 18.60 8.39 1.78
C GLY A 37 19.96 9.09 1.65
N SER A 38 20.29 10.03 2.54
CA SER A 38 21.63 10.63 2.62
C SER A 38 22.07 10.81 4.07
N ALA A 39 23.36 10.56 4.33
CA ALA A 39 23.97 10.73 5.64
C ALA A 39 23.97 12.20 6.10
N SER A 40 23.61 12.42 7.37
CA SER A 40 23.69 13.71 8.04
C SER A 40 25.13 14.22 8.08
N LYS A 41 25.32 15.52 7.83
CA LYS A 41 26.59 16.23 8.04
C LYS A 41 26.69 16.91 9.40
N TYR A 42 25.60 16.94 10.15
CA TYR A 42 25.50 17.58 11.45
C TYR A 42 25.55 16.54 12.57
N PRO A 43 25.96 16.93 13.79
CA PRO A 43 25.88 16.06 14.96
C PRO A 43 24.45 15.56 15.22
N ASN A 44 24.35 14.29 15.61
CA ASN A 44 23.10 13.59 15.89
C ASN A 44 23.13 13.05 17.33
N THR A 45 21.96 12.96 17.96
CA THR A 45 21.85 12.32 19.28
C THR A 45 22.04 10.81 19.12
N LEU A 46 23.08 10.26 19.76
CA LEU A 46 23.35 8.83 19.84
C LEU A 46 22.93 8.32 21.22
N LEU A 47 22.13 7.26 21.23
CA LEU A 47 21.69 6.56 22.43
C LEU A 47 22.48 5.26 22.58
N THR A 48 23.30 5.15 23.61
CA THR A 48 24.03 3.90 23.90
C THR A 48 23.27 3.11 24.95
N LEU A 49 22.84 1.89 24.61
CA LEU A 49 22.12 1.01 25.53
C LEU A 49 23.09 0.36 26.54
N ASN A 50 22.56 -0.08 27.68
CA ASN A 50 23.33 -0.86 28.64
C ASN A 50 23.71 -2.23 28.05
N GLN A 51 24.88 -2.73 28.47
CA GLN A 51 25.27 -4.10 28.24
C GLN A 51 24.26 -5.08 28.83
N MET A 52 23.85 -6.05 28.02
CA MET A 52 23.01 -7.15 28.48
C MET A 52 23.78 -8.01 29.49
N PRO A 53 23.12 -8.50 30.55
CA PRO A 53 23.73 -9.48 31.44
C PRO A 53 24.07 -10.76 30.67
N PRO A 54 24.98 -11.61 31.19
CA PRO A 54 25.24 -12.93 30.60
C PRO A 54 23.93 -13.71 30.45
N LEU A 55 23.58 -14.04 29.20
CA LEU A 55 22.37 -14.78 28.88
C LEU A 55 22.66 -16.28 28.79
N PRO A 56 21.73 -17.15 29.21
CA PRO A 56 21.86 -18.58 28.98
C PRO A 56 21.74 -18.91 27.49
N GLY A 57 22.22 -20.10 27.10
CA GLY A 57 22.15 -20.55 25.71
C GLY A 57 20.70 -20.66 25.19
N VAL A 58 20.55 -20.61 23.86
CA VAL A 58 19.23 -20.54 23.20
C VAL A 58 18.33 -21.73 23.49
N GLU A 59 18.90 -22.92 23.76
CA GLU A 59 18.15 -24.12 24.14
C GLU A 59 17.41 -23.98 25.47
N LEU A 60 17.95 -23.19 26.41
CA LEU A 60 17.33 -22.93 27.71
C LEU A 60 16.33 -21.76 27.64
N LEU A 61 16.57 -20.80 26.74
CA LEU A 61 15.67 -19.66 26.53
C LEU A 61 14.44 -20.05 25.71
N ALA A 62 14.62 -20.86 24.67
CA ALA A 62 13.60 -21.22 23.68
C ALA A 62 12.25 -21.67 24.29
N PRO A 63 12.19 -22.58 25.29
CA PRO A 63 10.92 -23.00 25.89
C PRO A 63 10.14 -21.86 26.55
N ASN A 64 10.83 -20.82 26.99
CA ASN A 64 10.24 -19.70 27.70
C ASN A 64 9.77 -18.58 26.78
N ILE A 65 10.16 -18.57 25.51
CA ILE A 65 9.95 -17.43 24.61
C ILE A 65 9.23 -17.80 23.30
N LEU A 66 9.43 -19.03 22.79
CA LEU A 66 8.83 -19.44 21.52
C LEU A 66 7.31 -19.54 21.63
N ASP A 67 6.62 -19.11 20.57
CA ASP A 67 5.15 -18.94 20.49
C ASP A 67 4.55 -17.95 21.52
N LYS A 68 5.40 -17.24 22.28
CA LYS A 68 4.99 -16.10 23.10
C LYS A 68 5.19 -14.79 22.34
N SER A 69 4.55 -13.75 22.84
CA SER A 69 4.67 -12.41 22.29
C SER A 69 5.73 -11.62 23.03
N LEU A 70 6.59 -10.93 22.27
CA LEU A 70 7.53 -9.92 22.75
C LEU A 70 7.22 -8.60 22.06
N PHE A 71 7.74 -7.50 22.61
CA PHE A 71 7.57 -6.18 22.01
C PHE A 71 8.89 -5.74 21.40
N ILE A 72 8.88 -5.41 20.11
CA ILE A 72 10.06 -5.09 19.30
C ILE A 72 9.89 -3.70 18.67
N ASN A 73 10.81 -3.27 17.79
CA ASN A 73 10.70 -1.98 17.10
C ASN A 73 10.76 -0.77 18.05
N TRP A 74 11.64 -0.84 19.05
CA TRP A 74 11.90 0.28 19.96
C TRP A 74 12.38 1.52 19.17
N PRO A 75 11.87 2.73 19.48
CA PRO A 75 11.00 3.09 20.62
C PRO A 75 9.49 2.97 20.37
N MET A 76 9.05 2.68 19.16
CA MET A 76 7.62 2.65 18.75
C MET A 76 6.87 1.37 19.15
N MET A 77 7.56 0.41 19.79
CA MET A 77 7.07 -0.85 20.38
C MET A 77 5.88 -1.53 19.69
N HIS A 78 6.16 -2.60 18.96
CA HIS A 78 5.14 -3.44 18.30
C HIS A 78 5.18 -4.84 18.87
N GLU A 79 4.01 -5.44 19.10
CA GLU A 79 3.92 -6.84 19.52
C GLU A 79 4.30 -7.77 18.36
N GLY A 80 5.11 -8.78 18.63
CA GLY A 80 5.52 -9.80 17.68
C GLY A 80 5.58 -11.17 18.34
N LYS A 81 5.13 -12.20 17.62
CA LYS A 81 5.17 -13.58 18.11
C LYS A 81 6.48 -14.24 17.73
N VAL A 82 7.22 -14.75 18.71
CA VAL A 82 8.53 -15.36 18.46
C VAL A 82 8.36 -16.72 17.78
N VAL A 83 9.00 -16.90 16.63
CA VAL A 83 8.99 -18.16 15.86
C VAL A 83 10.33 -18.89 15.86
N ALA A 84 11.44 -18.17 16.04
CA ALA A 84 12.75 -18.76 16.22
C ALA A 84 13.71 -17.88 17.04
N ILE A 85 14.73 -18.51 17.62
CA ILE A 85 15.84 -17.87 18.34
C ILE A 85 17.17 -18.46 17.88
N CYS A 86 18.18 -17.62 17.64
CA CYS A 86 19.48 -18.04 17.14
C CYS A 86 20.64 -17.31 17.85
N ASP A 87 21.69 -18.03 18.23
CA ASP A 87 22.92 -17.48 18.84
C ASP A 87 24.14 -17.49 17.89
N GLY A 88 23.92 -17.71 16.60
CA GLY A 88 24.97 -17.84 15.60
C GLY A 88 25.61 -19.24 15.53
N THR A 89 25.34 -20.12 16.50
CA THR A 89 25.78 -21.52 16.48
C THR A 89 24.62 -22.50 16.33
N LYS A 90 23.48 -22.19 16.96
CA LYS A 90 22.27 -22.99 16.97
C LYS A 90 21.05 -22.09 16.74
N GLU A 91 20.07 -22.60 16.02
CA GLU A 91 18.75 -22.00 15.88
C GLU A 91 17.69 -22.95 16.43
N VAL A 92 16.84 -22.45 17.33
CA VAL A 92 15.73 -23.21 17.93
C VAL A 92 14.41 -22.64 17.44
N HIS A 93 13.51 -23.51 17.00
CA HIS A 93 12.20 -23.16 16.47
C HIS A 93 11.18 -24.27 16.81
N ILE A 94 9.90 -23.99 16.59
CA ILE A 94 8.82 -24.97 16.80
C ILE A 94 8.39 -25.55 15.45
N VAL A 95 8.46 -26.88 15.33
CA VAL A 95 7.94 -27.63 14.17
C VAL A 95 6.94 -28.64 14.67
N ASN A 96 5.71 -28.60 14.14
CA ASN A 96 4.61 -29.48 14.54
C ASN A 96 4.39 -29.54 16.07
N GLY A 97 4.52 -28.39 16.75
CA GLY A 97 4.34 -28.27 18.20
C GLY A 97 5.49 -28.81 19.05
N LYS A 98 6.62 -29.19 18.46
CA LYS A 98 7.81 -29.66 19.17
C LYS A 98 9.00 -28.72 18.93
N LEU A 99 9.80 -28.52 19.96
CA LEU A 99 11.07 -27.80 19.86
C LEU A 99 12.05 -28.60 19.00
N GLN A 100 12.65 -27.93 18.03
CA GLN A 100 13.71 -28.46 17.20
C GLN A 100 14.91 -27.51 17.22
N THR A 101 16.09 -28.08 17.43
CA THR A 101 17.36 -27.35 17.41
C THR A 101 18.12 -27.72 16.15
N ASN A 102 18.45 -26.71 15.35
CA ASN A 102 19.29 -26.84 14.17
C ASN A 102 20.68 -26.29 14.50
N GLN A 103 21.72 -27.09 14.31
CA GLN A 103 23.10 -26.61 14.37
C GLN A 103 23.44 -25.88 13.06
N LEU A 104 23.97 -24.66 13.15
CA LEU A 104 24.38 -23.91 11.96
C LEU A 104 25.66 -24.53 11.37
N THR A 105 25.74 -24.58 10.05
CA THR A 105 26.99 -24.92 9.36
C THR A 105 28.02 -23.79 9.55
N PRO A 106 29.33 -24.05 9.42
CA PRO A 106 30.35 -23.00 9.54
C PRO A 106 30.11 -21.81 8.60
N SER A 107 29.63 -22.07 7.38
CA SER A 107 29.27 -21.02 6.42
C SER A 107 28.05 -20.21 6.87
N ALA A 108 27.02 -20.86 7.41
CA ALA A 108 25.83 -20.18 7.93
C ALA A 108 26.16 -19.34 9.18
N ALA A 109 27.02 -19.85 10.06
CA ALA A 109 27.50 -19.12 11.25
C ALA A 109 28.31 -17.87 10.85
N ALA A 110 29.21 -18.00 9.87
CA ALA A 110 29.97 -16.85 9.35
C ALA A 110 29.05 -15.79 8.71
N ARG A 111 28.04 -16.22 7.93
CA ARG A 111 27.04 -15.32 7.38
C ARG A 111 26.22 -14.63 8.47
N TRP A 112 25.77 -15.37 9.48
CA TRP A 112 25.04 -14.81 10.61
C TRP A 112 25.86 -13.74 11.35
N ALA A 113 27.15 -13.98 11.55
CA ALA A 113 28.04 -13.00 12.20
C ALA A 113 28.15 -11.71 11.37
N SER A 114 28.39 -11.83 10.06
CA SER A 114 28.47 -10.68 9.15
C SER A 114 27.14 -9.90 9.06
N GLU A 115 26.01 -10.60 8.95
CA GLU A 115 24.68 -9.98 8.96
C GLU A 115 24.39 -9.27 10.29
N SER A 116 24.87 -9.83 11.41
CA SER A 116 24.68 -9.23 12.73
C SER A 116 25.53 -7.96 12.90
N GLU A 117 26.77 -7.94 12.41
CA GLU A 117 27.58 -6.72 12.38
C GLU A 117 26.92 -5.63 11.51
N ALA A 118 26.42 -5.99 10.32
CA ALA A 118 25.67 -5.08 9.46
C ALA A 118 24.39 -4.55 10.13
N MET A 119 23.68 -5.41 10.87
CA MET A 119 22.48 -5.04 11.64
C MET A 119 22.83 -4.05 12.77
N ALA A 120 23.92 -4.27 13.51
CA ALA A 120 24.38 -3.33 14.52
C ALA A 120 24.75 -1.96 13.91
N GLN A 121 25.43 -1.97 12.76
CA GLN A 121 25.73 -0.75 12.02
C GLN A 121 24.46 -0.04 11.53
N MET A 122 23.44 -0.79 11.11
CA MET A 122 22.14 -0.22 10.73
C MET A 122 21.50 0.51 11.90
N TYR A 123 21.47 -0.07 13.11
CA TYR A 123 20.97 0.63 14.30
C TYR A 123 21.82 1.85 14.67
N HIS A 124 23.11 1.85 14.34
CA HIS A 124 23.99 3.00 14.57
C HIS A 124 23.68 4.16 13.60
N THR A 125 23.78 3.94 12.28
CA THR A 125 23.72 5.01 11.27
C THR A 125 22.39 5.13 10.53
N GLY A 126 21.49 4.16 10.65
CA GLY A 126 20.23 4.10 9.91
C GLY A 126 20.39 3.63 8.46
N ASN A 127 19.26 3.33 7.82
CA ASN A 127 19.17 2.80 6.45
C ASN A 127 18.34 3.68 5.50
N GLY A 128 18.24 4.97 5.77
CA GLY A 128 17.44 5.89 4.95
C GLY A 128 15.95 5.88 5.26
N VAL A 129 15.54 5.17 6.31
CA VAL A 129 14.18 5.23 6.87
C VAL A 129 14.22 5.94 8.23
N PRO A 130 13.33 6.91 8.52
CA PRO A 130 13.28 7.53 9.84
C PRO A 130 13.04 6.49 10.95
N GLY A 131 13.79 6.62 12.06
CA GLY A 131 13.70 5.69 13.19
C GLY A 131 14.53 4.40 13.07
N SER A 132 15.28 4.23 11.96
CA SER A 132 16.14 3.05 11.75
C SER A 132 17.53 3.13 12.40
N GLY A 133 17.94 4.31 12.90
CA GLY A 133 19.29 4.58 13.37
C GLY A 133 19.36 5.46 14.62
N GLY A 134 20.58 5.77 15.09
CA GLY A 134 20.83 6.60 16.27
C GLY A 134 20.94 5.83 17.58
N VAL A 135 21.13 4.51 17.51
CA VAL A 135 21.20 3.60 18.65
C VAL A 135 22.49 2.79 18.60
N GLN A 136 23.34 2.95 19.60
CA GLN A 136 24.49 2.10 19.80
C GLN A 136 24.09 0.90 20.66
N ILE A 137 24.26 -0.29 20.10
CA ILE A 137 24.09 -1.57 20.80
C ILE A 137 25.43 -2.30 20.85
N ASP A 138 25.61 -3.16 21.86
CA ASP A 138 26.76 -4.06 21.91
C ASP A 138 26.66 -5.18 20.87
N GLU A 139 27.70 -6.03 20.84
CA GLU A 139 27.73 -7.25 20.05
C GLU A 139 26.41 -8.04 20.18
N ILE A 140 25.80 -8.32 19.04
CA ILE A 140 24.57 -9.11 18.98
C ILE A 140 24.93 -10.58 19.20
N LYS A 141 24.58 -11.09 20.37
CA LYS A 141 24.80 -12.51 20.73
C LYS A 141 23.61 -13.40 20.40
N ILE A 142 22.40 -12.84 20.39
CA ILE A 142 21.16 -13.56 20.13
C ILE A 142 20.25 -12.73 19.23
N ARG A 143 19.77 -13.35 18.16
CA ARG A 143 18.73 -12.84 17.25
C ARG A 143 17.42 -13.60 17.43
N LEU A 144 16.32 -12.88 17.28
CA LEU A 144 14.97 -13.40 17.33
C LEU A 144 14.31 -13.23 15.97
N LYS A 145 13.64 -14.27 15.49
CA LYS A 145 12.69 -14.16 14.37
C LYS A 145 11.29 -14.08 14.95
N LEU A 146 10.54 -13.03 14.58
CA LEU A 146 9.19 -12.80 15.06
C LEU A 146 8.25 -12.50 13.90
N LEU A 147 6.97 -12.84 14.09
CA LEU A 147 5.88 -12.43 13.22
C LEU A 147 5.18 -11.22 13.86
N PRO A 148 5.24 -10.01 13.27
CA PRO A 148 4.59 -8.83 13.83
C PRO A 148 3.06 -8.98 13.89
N LEU A 149 2.44 -8.45 14.94
CA LEU A 149 0.98 -8.39 15.09
C LEU A 149 0.40 -7.46 14.01
N GLN A 150 -0.45 -8.01 13.13
CA GLN A 150 -1.11 -7.25 12.06
C GLN A 150 -2.44 -6.64 12.53
N GLY A 151 -3.09 -7.27 13.50
CA GLY A 151 -4.32 -6.76 14.11
C GLY A 151 -5.16 -7.86 14.74
N MET A 152 -6.48 -7.67 14.73
CA MET A 152 -7.48 -8.58 15.29
C MET A 152 -8.29 -9.23 14.17
N LYS A 153 -8.46 -10.55 14.20
CA LYS A 153 -9.35 -11.26 13.27
C LYS A 153 -10.59 -11.74 14.01
N THR A 154 -11.74 -11.25 13.56
CA THR A 154 -13.05 -11.66 14.09
C THR A 154 -13.61 -12.83 13.29
N ASN A 155 -14.00 -13.90 13.98
CA ASN A 155 -14.58 -15.08 13.36
C ASN A 155 -16.06 -14.81 12.99
N PRO A 156 -16.44 -14.87 11.70
CA PRO A 156 -17.81 -14.57 11.27
C PRO A 156 -18.85 -15.59 11.75
N ALA A 157 -18.46 -16.80 12.13
CA ALA A 157 -19.39 -17.81 12.61
C ALA A 157 -19.89 -17.53 14.03
N ASN A 158 -19.01 -17.12 14.95
CA ASN A 158 -19.32 -17.01 16.37
C ASN A 158 -18.96 -15.65 17.01
N GLY A 159 -18.34 -14.72 16.27
CA GLY A 159 -17.96 -13.40 16.75
C GLY A 159 -16.73 -13.34 17.65
N SER A 160 -16.02 -14.45 17.90
CA SER A 160 -14.78 -14.40 18.69
C SER A 160 -13.69 -13.64 17.95
N SER A 161 -12.92 -12.82 18.65
CA SER A 161 -11.83 -12.02 18.07
C SER A 161 -10.49 -12.44 18.67
N LYS A 162 -9.51 -12.69 17.80
CA LYS A 162 -8.16 -13.15 18.19
C LYS A 162 -7.08 -12.34 17.48
N LYS A 163 -5.88 -12.31 18.04
CA LYS A 163 -4.72 -11.68 17.42
C LYS A 163 -4.36 -12.39 16.11
N LEU A 164 -4.12 -11.60 15.06
CA LEU A 164 -3.63 -12.06 13.77
C LEU A 164 -2.19 -11.59 13.62
N PHE A 165 -1.26 -12.55 13.63
CA PHE A 165 0.15 -12.30 13.34
C PHE A 165 0.41 -12.44 11.84
N GLY A 166 1.43 -11.73 11.39
CA GLY A 166 1.87 -11.70 10.01
C GLY A 166 2.44 -13.03 9.51
N LYS A 167 2.83 -13.05 8.25
CA LYS A 167 3.55 -14.16 7.59
C LYS A 167 5.02 -13.82 7.35
N GLU A 168 5.38 -12.55 7.33
CA GLU A 168 6.74 -12.06 7.12
C GLU A 168 7.49 -12.02 8.44
N GLU A 169 8.66 -12.66 8.46
CA GLU A 169 9.53 -12.67 9.62
C GLU A 169 10.30 -11.35 9.72
N ALA A 170 10.29 -10.79 10.93
CA ALA A 170 11.18 -9.73 11.36
C ALA A 170 12.33 -10.33 12.18
N ASP A 171 13.57 -9.98 11.82
CA ASP A 171 14.78 -10.42 12.50
C ASP A 171 15.38 -9.29 13.32
N VAL A 172 15.42 -9.46 14.64
CA VAL A 172 15.82 -8.40 15.58
C VAL A 172 16.79 -8.91 16.66
N PRO A 173 17.69 -8.08 17.17
CA PRO A 173 18.51 -8.41 18.33
C PRO A 173 17.64 -8.58 19.58
N LEU A 174 17.94 -9.59 20.40
CA LEU A 174 17.25 -9.80 21.67
C LEU A 174 17.34 -8.58 22.60
N GLN A 175 18.46 -7.83 22.59
CA GLN A 175 18.64 -6.63 23.41
C GLN A 175 17.68 -5.46 23.08
N LEU A 176 16.98 -5.52 21.94
CA LEU A 176 15.99 -4.52 21.53
C LEU A 176 14.54 -5.02 21.69
N ALA A 177 14.35 -6.19 22.31
CA ALA A 177 13.04 -6.75 22.61
C ALA A 177 12.68 -6.56 24.09
N LEU A 178 11.41 -6.23 24.35
CA LEU A 178 10.84 -6.18 25.70
C LEU A 178 9.97 -7.41 25.97
N TRP A 179 10.07 -7.90 27.20
CA TRP A 179 9.28 -9.04 27.69
C TRP A 179 7.80 -8.73 27.89
N GLN A 180 7.45 -7.46 28.11
CA GLN A 180 6.09 -7.00 28.41
C GLN A 180 5.82 -5.67 27.71
N ALA A 181 4.53 -5.41 27.45
CA ALA A 181 4.10 -4.12 26.92
C ALA A 181 4.36 -3.04 27.98
N PRO A 182 5.06 -1.95 27.66
CA PRO A 182 5.16 -0.82 28.59
C PRO A 182 3.79 -0.16 28.80
N ALA A 183 2.90 -0.24 27.81
CA ALA A 183 1.53 0.22 27.88
C ALA A 183 0.64 -0.73 27.05
N PRO A 184 -0.08 -1.69 27.68
CA PRO A 184 -0.97 -2.60 26.98
C PRO A 184 -2.11 -1.87 26.27
N ASP A 185 -2.33 -2.17 24.99
CA ASP A 185 -3.40 -1.56 24.20
C ASP A 185 -4.71 -2.36 24.35
N PRO A 186 -5.79 -1.76 24.88
CA PRO A 186 -7.08 -2.45 25.06
C PRO A 186 -7.71 -2.91 23.74
N ARG A 187 -7.30 -2.34 22.60
CA ARG A 187 -7.84 -2.69 21.27
C ARG A 187 -7.36 -4.04 20.76
N PHE A 188 -6.29 -4.59 21.33
CA PHE A 188 -5.74 -5.91 20.96
C PHE A 188 -6.11 -7.02 21.96
N VAL A 189 -7.06 -6.76 22.86
CA VAL A 189 -7.56 -7.76 23.81
C VAL A 189 -8.46 -8.76 23.07
N GLU A 190 -8.10 -10.05 23.17
CA GLU A 190 -8.89 -11.13 22.57
C GLU A 190 -10.25 -11.26 23.24
N ARG A 191 -11.28 -11.57 22.43
CA ARG A 191 -12.67 -11.70 22.89
C ARG A 191 -13.21 -13.08 22.53
N GLY A 192 -13.93 -13.67 23.49
CA GLY A 192 -14.60 -14.96 23.31
C GLY A 192 -15.79 -14.90 22.33
N PRO A 193 -16.42 -16.05 22.05
CA PRO A 193 -17.63 -16.10 21.23
C PRO A 193 -18.75 -15.21 21.78
N MET A 194 -19.50 -14.59 20.87
CA MET A 194 -20.64 -13.71 21.19
C MET A 194 -21.94 -14.35 20.72
N THR A 195 -23.03 -14.04 21.40
CA THR A 195 -24.39 -14.43 20.97
C THR A 195 -24.80 -13.66 19.72
N LEU A 196 -25.81 -14.18 18.99
CA LEU A 196 -26.34 -13.46 17.82
C LEU A 196 -26.96 -12.12 18.19
N SER A 197 -27.56 -12.00 19.37
CA SER A 197 -28.19 -10.75 19.83
C SER A 197 -27.15 -9.65 20.09
N GLU A 198 -25.99 -10.01 20.64
CA GLU A 198 -24.89 -9.04 20.87
C GLU A 198 -24.22 -8.65 19.54
N ARG A 199 -24.09 -9.61 18.61
CA ARG A 199 -23.48 -9.36 17.31
C ARG A 199 -24.38 -8.57 16.36
N PHE A 200 -25.68 -8.82 16.42
CA PHE A 200 -26.70 -8.22 15.56
C PHE A 200 -27.88 -7.72 16.40
N PRO A 201 -27.72 -6.59 17.11
CA PRO A 201 -28.81 -5.97 17.85
C PRO A 201 -29.97 -5.60 16.91
N GLU A 202 -31.19 -5.57 17.46
CA GLU A 202 -32.36 -5.14 16.71
C GLU A 202 -32.15 -3.74 16.12
N SER A 203 -32.76 -3.52 14.94
CA SER A 203 -32.63 -2.28 14.17
C SER A 203 -31.24 -1.96 13.63
N SER A 204 -30.21 -2.78 13.86
CA SER A 204 -28.88 -2.55 13.27
C SER A 204 -28.89 -2.72 11.74
N SER A 205 -28.10 -1.89 11.06
CA SER A 205 -27.88 -1.99 9.61
C SER A 205 -26.90 -3.11 9.30
N VAL A 206 -27.21 -3.92 8.28
CA VAL A 206 -26.37 -5.01 7.81
C VAL A 206 -26.26 -5.02 6.29
N VAL A 207 -25.16 -5.57 5.77
CA VAL A 207 -25.01 -5.97 4.37
C VAL A 207 -24.85 -7.48 4.31
N LEU A 208 -25.55 -8.10 3.37
CA LEU A 208 -25.49 -9.54 3.15
C LEU A 208 -24.23 -9.88 2.35
N THR A 209 -23.42 -10.80 2.85
CA THR A 209 -22.12 -11.13 2.26
C THR A 209 -22.14 -12.40 1.41
N LYS A 210 -23.17 -13.23 1.55
CA LYS A 210 -23.29 -14.54 0.86
C LYS A 210 -24.69 -14.78 0.31
N GLY A 211 -24.78 -15.70 -0.66
CA GLY A 211 -26.03 -16.18 -1.24
C GLY A 211 -26.72 -15.18 -2.19
N LYS A 212 -28.00 -15.41 -2.47
CA LYS A 212 -28.76 -14.70 -3.52
C LYS A 212 -28.93 -13.19 -3.30
N TYR A 213 -28.74 -12.71 -2.07
CA TYR A 213 -28.89 -11.31 -1.70
C TYR A 213 -27.55 -10.63 -1.41
N ARG A 214 -26.43 -11.24 -1.81
CA ARG A 214 -25.08 -10.67 -1.63
C ARG A 214 -25.03 -9.22 -2.12
N GLY A 215 -24.50 -8.33 -1.28
CA GLY A 215 -24.40 -6.89 -1.50
C GLY A 215 -25.68 -6.09 -1.22
N CYS A 216 -26.80 -6.73 -0.83
CA CYS A 216 -28.00 -6.02 -0.41
C CYS A 216 -27.88 -5.52 1.03
N LYS A 217 -28.38 -4.31 1.27
CA LYS A 217 -28.52 -3.72 2.60
C LYS A 217 -29.78 -4.28 3.26
N GLY A 218 -29.78 -4.35 4.58
CA GLY A 218 -30.95 -4.73 5.36
C GLY A 218 -30.90 -4.20 6.77
N ARG A 219 -32.02 -4.36 7.47
CA ARG A 219 -32.18 -4.01 8.89
C ARG A 219 -32.53 -5.24 9.69
N VAL A 220 -31.82 -5.47 10.79
CA VAL A 220 -32.09 -6.57 11.71
C VAL A 220 -33.44 -6.36 12.39
N VAL A 221 -34.30 -7.37 12.33
CA VAL A 221 -35.59 -7.40 13.03
C VAL A 221 -35.45 -8.10 14.39
N GLY A 222 -34.60 -9.13 14.47
CA GLY A 222 -34.34 -9.87 15.70
C GLY A 222 -33.70 -11.22 15.42
N VAL A 223 -33.38 -11.96 16.48
CA VAL A 223 -32.84 -13.32 16.37
C VAL A 223 -33.98 -14.28 16.01
N ALA A 224 -33.86 -15.00 14.90
CA ALA A 224 -34.89 -15.93 14.45
C ALA A 224 -34.71 -17.34 15.05
N ASP A 225 -33.45 -17.78 15.21
CA ASP A 225 -33.10 -19.01 15.92
C ASP A 225 -31.64 -18.97 16.40
N ARG A 226 -31.12 -20.09 16.91
CA ARG A 226 -29.74 -20.20 17.43
C ARG A 226 -28.64 -19.83 16.43
N LYS A 227 -28.88 -19.90 15.12
CA LYS A 227 -27.88 -19.64 14.07
C LYS A 227 -28.26 -18.50 13.11
N SER A 228 -29.52 -18.07 13.12
CA SER A 228 -30.10 -17.22 12.10
C SER A 228 -30.73 -15.96 12.68
N VAL A 229 -30.60 -14.88 11.92
CA VAL A 229 -31.17 -13.56 12.20
C VAL A 229 -32.27 -13.27 11.20
N GLY A 230 -33.38 -12.71 11.67
CA GLY A 230 -34.44 -12.15 10.83
C GLY A 230 -34.01 -10.77 10.33
N VAL A 231 -33.98 -10.59 9.01
CA VAL A 231 -33.51 -9.34 8.38
C VAL A 231 -34.54 -8.86 7.36
N LYS A 232 -34.92 -7.59 7.46
CA LYS A 232 -35.70 -6.89 6.44
C LYS A 232 -34.72 -6.35 5.39
N VAL A 233 -34.65 -7.00 4.23
CA VAL A 233 -33.66 -6.73 3.18
C VAL A 233 -34.24 -5.84 2.09
N GLU A 234 -33.44 -4.88 1.64
CA GLU A 234 -33.68 -4.04 0.47
C GLU A 234 -33.24 -4.79 -0.78
N VAL A 235 -34.18 -5.52 -1.37
CA VAL A 235 -33.93 -6.36 -2.55
C VAL A 235 -33.89 -5.48 -3.80
N ILE A 236 -32.82 -5.64 -4.58
CA ILE A 236 -32.59 -5.02 -5.88
C ILE A 236 -32.41 -6.15 -6.90
N PRO A 237 -32.92 -6.03 -8.14
CA PRO A 237 -32.75 -7.07 -9.16
C PRO A 237 -31.27 -7.31 -9.48
N ALA A 238 -30.98 -8.52 -9.98
CA ALA A 238 -29.64 -8.90 -10.41
C ALA A 238 -29.04 -7.88 -11.38
N GLU A 239 -27.76 -7.57 -11.18
CA GLU A 239 -27.07 -6.52 -11.93
C GLU A 239 -26.52 -7.08 -13.24
N LEU A 240 -26.78 -6.40 -14.36
CA LEU A 240 -26.06 -6.66 -15.60
C LEU A 240 -24.61 -6.17 -15.43
N PRO A 241 -23.60 -6.91 -15.92
CA PRO A 241 -22.18 -6.56 -15.74
C PRO A 241 -21.74 -5.43 -16.70
N PHE A 242 -22.39 -4.27 -16.63
CA PHE A 242 -22.13 -3.14 -17.51
C PHE A 242 -20.70 -2.60 -17.36
N GLY A 243 -20.16 -2.56 -16.13
CA GLY A 243 -18.79 -2.13 -15.87
C GLY A 243 -17.77 -3.00 -16.60
N LEU A 244 -17.89 -4.33 -16.50
CA LEU A 244 -17.05 -5.29 -17.22
C LEU A 244 -17.19 -5.15 -18.74
N ALA A 245 -18.40 -4.92 -19.24
CA ALA A 245 -18.63 -4.71 -20.67
C ALA A 245 -17.94 -3.43 -21.17
N ILE A 246 -18.00 -2.33 -20.40
CA ILE A 246 -17.34 -1.07 -20.72
C ILE A 246 -15.82 -1.22 -20.65
N ALA A 247 -15.28 -1.85 -19.61
CA ALA A 247 -13.85 -2.14 -19.45
C ALA A 247 -13.24 -2.88 -20.66
N ARG A 248 -14.03 -3.75 -21.28
CA ARG A 248 -13.61 -4.56 -22.43
C ARG A 248 -13.78 -3.84 -23.76
N SER A 249 -14.83 -3.04 -23.91
CA SER A 249 -15.21 -2.40 -25.19
C SER A 249 -14.58 -1.03 -25.40
N VAL A 250 -14.41 -0.24 -24.34
CA VAL A 250 -13.84 1.11 -24.41
C VAL A 250 -12.36 1.01 -24.08
N ARG A 251 -11.56 0.66 -25.09
CA ARG A 251 -10.09 0.56 -24.97
C ARG A 251 -9.41 1.62 -25.81
N GLU A 252 -8.41 2.25 -25.23
CA GLU A 252 -7.50 3.12 -25.96
C GLU A 252 -6.49 2.29 -26.76
N SER A 253 -6.23 2.70 -28.01
CA SER A 253 -5.13 2.16 -28.78
C SER A 253 -3.81 2.70 -28.25
N HIS A 254 -2.78 1.86 -28.30
CA HIS A 254 -1.46 2.15 -27.76
C HIS A 254 -0.40 1.78 -28.79
N ILE A 255 0.62 2.62 -28.89
CA ILE A 255 1.70 2.49 -29.87
C ILE A 255 3.03 2.46 -29.10
N SER A 256 3.92 1.55 -29.50
CA SER A 256 5.24 1.42 -28.86
C SER A 256 6.04 2.72 -28.95
N SER A 257 6.92 2.98 -27.98
CA SER A 257 7.81 4.15 -28.02
C SER A 257 8.63 4.24 -29.32
N SER A 258 9.04 3.10 -29.89
CA SER A 258 9.78 3.05 -31.15
C SER A 258 8.91 3.44 -32.33
N ASP A 259 7.66 2.97 -32.38
CA ASP A 259 6.78 3.26 -33.51
C ASP A 259 6.22 4.68 -33.42
N ALA A 260 5.93 5.18 -32.22
CA ALA A 260 5.58 6.58 -31.98
C ALA A 260 6.70 7.53 -32.48
N ALA A 261 7.96 7.21 -32.19
CA ALA A 261 9.10 7.98 -32.70
C ALA A 261 9.21 7.91 -34.23
N LYS A 262 8.97 6.74 -34.85
CA LYS A 262 8.95 6.59 -36.32
C LYS A 262 7.82 7.41 -36.97
N ILE A 263 6.61 7.39 -36.40
CA ILE A 263 5.45 8.16 -36.89
C ILE A 263 5.79 9.66 -36.94
N LEU A 264 6.44 10.18 -35.90
CA LEU A 264 6.87 11.59 -35.83
C LEU A 264 8.17 11.89 -36.57
N LYS A 265 8.79 10.87 -37.20
CA LYS A 265 10.12 10.93 -37.84
C LYS A 265 11.17 11.54 -36.90
N MET A 266 11.17 11.12 -35.63
CA MET A 266 12.01 11.64 -34.56
C MET A 266 12.99 10.56 -34.06
N ASN A 267 14.16 10.97 -33.58
CA ASN A 267 15.08 10.05 -32.90
C ASN A 267 14.43 9.47 -31.63
N PRO A 268 14.47 8.14 -31.38
CA PRO A 268 13.84 7.52 -30.22
C PRO A 268 14.34 8.05 -28.86
N GLY A 269 15.63 8.35 -28.73
CA GLY A 269 16.21 8.92 -27.52
C GLY A 269 15.69 10.34 -27.25
N LEU A 270 15.55 11.13 -28.31
CA LEU A 270 14.94 12.46 -28.21
C LEU A 270 13.46 12.39 -27.82
N PHE A 271 12.70 11.51 -28.49
CA PHE A 271 11.29 11.28 -28.16
C PHE A 271 11.12 10.91 -26.68
N GLY A 272 12.00 10.03 -26.17
CA GLY A 272 12.00 9.64 -24.76
C GLY A 272 12.28 10.77 -23.77
N LYS A 273 13.04 11.80 -24.16
CA LYS A 273 13.30 13.00 -23.34
C LYS A 273 12.16 14.00 -23.39
N VAL A 274 11.65 14.27 -24.59
CA VAL A 274 10.52 15.19 -24.78
C VAL A 274 9.28 14.68 -24.04
N THR A 275 9.03 13.37 -24.07
CA THR A 275 7.93 12.73 -23.32
C THR A 275 8.24 12.52 -21.83
N GLY A 276 9.51 12.59 -21.42
CA GLY A 276 9.95 12.49 -20.03
C GLY A 276 10.40 13.85 -19.49
N ARG A 277 11.57 13.86 -18.82
CA ARG A 277 12.25 15.08 -18.36
C ARG A 277 13.22 15.61 -19.42
N LEU A 278 13.19 16.92 -19.65
CA LEU A 278 14.10 17.64 -20.56
C LEU A 278 14.74 18.81 -19.80
N GLN A 279 15.87 18.55 -19.16
CA GLN A 279 16.51 19.50 -18.24
C GLN A 279 17.39 20.53 -18.95
N PHE A 280 17.32 21.77 -18.47
CA PHE A 280 18.21 22.87 -18.84
C PHE A 280 19.11 23.28 -17.67
N GLU A 281 20.34 23.70 -17.98
CA GLU A 281 21.32 24.13 -16.98
C GLU A 281 20.92 25.43 -16.29
N GLN A 282 20.49 26.42 -17.07
CA GLN A 282 20.06 27.72 -16.56
C GLN A 282 18.71 27.59 -15.86
N GLY A 283 18.63 28.12 -14.63
CA GLY A 283 17.41 28.11 -13.82
C GLY A 283 16.86 26.74 -13.45
N ARG A 284 17.58 25.64 -13.76
CA ARG A 284 17.13 24.24 -13.56
C ARG A 284 15.74 23.97 -14.16
N TYR A 285 15.40 24.60 -15.28
CA TYR A 285 14.13 24.38 -15.95
C TYR A 285 14.01 22.95 -16.47
N ASP A 286 12.81 22.38 -16.34
CA ASP A 286 12.41 21.14 -17.01
C ASP A 286 11.34 21.49 -18.07
N LEU A 287 11.71 21.30 -19.33
CA LEU A 287 10.86 21.58 -20.50
C LEU A 287 10.35 20.29 -21.15
N GLY A 288 10.29 19.19 -20.39
CA GLY A 288 9.68 17.95 -20.82
C GLY A 288 8.16 17.95 -20.62
N LEU A 289 7.45 17.16 -21.43
CA LEU A 289 6.01 16.92 -21.25
C LEU A 289 5.73 16.12 -19.97
N ASN A 290 6.74 15.44 -19.42
CA ASN A 290 6.66 14.69 -18.17
C ASN A 290 5.49 13.68 -18.11
N LEU A 291 5.23 13.03 -19.24
CA LEU A 291 4.23 11.96 -19.37
C LEU A 291 4.69 10.70 -18.66
N LYS A 292 6.01 10.49 -18.56
CA LYS A 292 6.64 9.36 -17.88
C LYS A 292 7.87 9.79 -17.09
N SER A 293 8.28 8.95 -16.14
CA SER A 293 9.48 9.14 -15.34
C SER A 293 10.22 7.80 -15.15
N SER A 294 11.52 7.89 -14.83
CA SER A 294 12.40 6.72 -14.66
C SER A 294 12.03 5.87 -13.44
N ASP A 295 11.44 6.50 -12.42
CA ASP A 295 10.87 5.88 -11.21
C ASP A 295 9.55 5.10 -11.47
N GLY A 296 9.15 4.93 -12.73
CA GLY A 296 7.94 4.18 -13.08
C GLY A 296 6.65 4.93 -12.82
N MET A 297 6.66 6.25 -12.86
CA MET A 297 5.45 7.09 -12.83
C MET A 297 5.00 7.49 -14.24
N CYS A 298 3.69 7.54 -14.48
CA CYS A 298 3.12 7.93 -15.78
C CYS A 298 1.78 8.68 -15.70
N VAL A 299 1.46 9.43 -16.76
CA VAL A 299 0.16 10.09 -16.94
C VAL A 299 -0.81 9.13 -17.66
N VAL A 300 -1.85 8.69 -16.93
CA VAL A 300 -2.90 7.80 -17.45
C VAL A 300 -3.61 8.45 -18.64
N GLY A 301 -3.99 7.66 -19.65
CA GLY A 301 -4.59 8.16 -20.90
C GLY A 301 -3.59 8.70 -21.94
N TYR A 302 -2.32 8.91 -21.56
CA TYR A 302 -1.25 9.35 -22.46
C TYR A 302 -0.18 8.30 -22.65
N THR A 303 0.27 7.67 -21.57
CA THR A 303 1.32 6.66 -21.63
C THR A 303 1.16 5.60 -20.56
N ARG A 304 1.67 4.41 -20.84
CA ARG A 304 1.68 3.28 -19.91
C ARG A 304 2.91 2.42 -20.12
N LYS A 305 3.21 1.55 -19.16
CA LYS A 305 4.09 0.41 -19.38
C LYS A 305 3.42 -0.54 -20.38
N LYS A 306 4.19 -1.03 -21.36
CA LYS A 306 3.78 -2.02 -22.32
C LYS A 306 3.16 -3.21 -21.58
N TRP A 307 1.96 -3.58 -22.00
CA TRP A 307 1.30 -4.76 -21.48
C TRP A 307 2.00 -6.00 -22.02
N GLU A 308 2.67 -6.73 -21.15
CA GLU A 308 3.10 -8.09 -21.45
C GLU A 308 2.00 -9.03 -20.95
N PRO A 309 1.34 -9.81 -21.84
CA PRO A 309 0.49 -10.89 -21.38
C PRO A 309 1.34 -11.75 -20.45
N GLN A 310 0.85 -12.02 -19.23
CA GLN A 310 1.43 -13.07 -18.40
C GLN A 310 1.42 -14.34 -19.25
N SER A 311 2.58 -14.71 -19.79
CA SER A 311 2.77 -16.05 -20.31
C SER A 311 2.50 -17.01 -19.16
N ASP A 312 1.93 -18.17 -19.51
CA ASP A 312 1.71 -19.30 -18.62
C ASP A 312 3.01 -19.76 -17.93
N LEU A 313 3.46 -19.02 -16.92
CA LEU A 313 4.30 -19.53 -15.83
C LEU A 313 3.39 -20.37 -14.94
N GLY A 314 2.95 -21.49 -15.53
CA GLY A 314 2.38 -22.58 -14.80
C GLY A 314 3.37 -23.06 -13.73
N LYS A 315 2.78 -23.40 -12.59
CA LYS A 315 3.30 -24.28 -11.54
C LYS A 315 4.21 -23.61 -10.49
N LYS A 316 3.56 -23.42 -9.33
CA LYS A 316 4.09 -23.18 -7.97
C LYS A 316 4.64 -21.77 -7.71
N GLY A 317 3.77 -20.87 -7.24
CA GLY A 317 4.18 -19.69 -6.46
C GLY A 317 3.59 -18.34 -6.87
N ALA A 318 2.93 -18.22 -8.03
CA ALA A 318 2.38 -16.94 -8.49
C ALA A 318 0.97 -16.66 -7.91
N SER A 319 0.90 -16.37 -6.62
CA SER A 319 -0.32 -15.90 -5.93
C SER A 319 -0.15 -14.47 -5.34
N LEU A 320 0.80 -13.68 -5.83
CA LEU A 320 1.25 -12.46 -5.13
C LEU A 320 1.23 -11.21 -6.02
N ASN A 321 0.10 -10.84 -6.63
CA ASN A 321 0.03 -9.60 -7.43
C ASN A 321 -1.39 -9.03 -7.60
N ASN A 322 -2.22 -9.15 -6.57
CA ASN A 322 -3.59 -8.68 -6.52
C ASN A 322 -3.72 -7.56 -5.47
N ALA A 323 -4.47 -6.50 -5.79
CA ALA A 323 -4.58 -5.30 -4.95
C ALA A 323 -4.98 -5.60 -3.50
N TRP A 324 -5.80 -6.63 -3.29
CA TRP A 324 -6.34 -7.01 -1.98
C TRP A 324 -5.58 -8.13 -1.27
N MET A 325 -4.54 -8.72 -1.89
CA MET A 325 -3.63 -9.64 -1.19
C MET A 325 -2.25 -8.99 -1.08
N ALA A 326 -2.23 -7.77 -0.53
CA ALA A 326 -1.00 -7.27 0.05
C ALA A 326 -0.54 -8.27 1.13
N GLY A 327 0.77 -8.48 1.23
CA GLY A 327 1.35 -9.24 2.33
C GLY A 327 1.05 -8.56 3.67
N ASP A 328 1.96 -8.70 4.62
CA ASP A 328 1.79 -8.03 5.89
C ASP A 328 1.73 -6.49 5.69
N SER A 329 0.78 -5.85 6.36
CA SER A 329 0.54 -4.41 6.26
C SER A 329 1.46 -3.63 7.20
N LEU A 330 1.71 -4.19 8.39
CA LEU A 330 2.68 -3.68 9.34
C LEU A 330 4.02 -4.37 9.11
N LEU A 331 5.02 -3.58 8.72
CA LEU A 331 6.43 -3.96 8.71
C LEU A 331 7.16 -3.26 9.86
N VAL A 332 8.13 -3.94 10.45
CA VAL A 332 8.95 -3.41 11.54
C VAL A 332 10.42 -3.45 11.14
N VAL A 333 11.29 -2.78 11.91
CA VAL A 333 12.74 -2.91 11.69
C VAL A 333 13.12 -4.39 11.76
N GLY A 334 13.82 -4.87 10.73
CA GLY A 334 14.18 -6.29 10.56
C GLY A 334 13.24 -7.11 9.68
N SER A 335 12.09 -6.58 9.23
CA SER A 335 11.22 -7.26 8.27
C SER A 335 11.89 -7.42 6.89
N SER A 336 11.77 -8.61 6.30
CA SER A 336 12.49 -9.00 5.07
C SER A 336 12.16 -8.16 3.83
N ARG A 337 10.96 -7.55 3.76
CA ARG A 337 10.52 -6.77 2.59
C ARG A 337 11.28 -5.45 2.39
N ASN A 338 11.98 -4.95 3.42
CA ASN A 338 12.88 -3.80 3.28
C ASN A 338 14.15 -4.08 2.46
N GLN A 339 14.41 -5.32 2.04
CA GLN A 339 15.62 -5.70 1.30
C GLN A 339 15.37 -6.12 -0.16
N ILE A 340 14.12 -6.32 -0.61
CA ILE A 340 13.84 -7.09 -1.85
C ILE A 340 13.32 -6.25 -3.03
N GLU A 341 12.82 -5.02 -2.84
CA GLU A 341 12.27 -4.25 -3.95
C GLU A 341 13.27 -3.36 -4.73
N GLU A 342 14.55 -3.28 -4.32
CA GLU A 342 15.55 -2.46 -5.04
C GLU A 342 16.15 -3.14 -6.30
N ASP A 343 16.01 -4.45 -6.50
CA ASP A 343 16.97 -5.18 -7.37
C ASP A 343 16.42 -5.87 -8.64
N ARG A 344 15.35 -5.35 -9.24
CA ARG A 344 15.07 -5.58 -10.68
C ARG A 344 14.47 -4.34 -11.34
N GLU A 345 15.32 -3.38 -11.71
CA GLU A 345 14.98 -2.38 -12.72
C GLU A 345 14.80 -3.07 -14.09
N ASP A 346 13.73 -3.83 -14.26
CA ASP A 346 13.30 -4.23 -15.59
C ASP A 346 13.03 -2.97 -16.39
N ARG A 347 13.87 -2.71 -17.39
CA ARG A 347 13.79 -1.53 -18.25
C ARG A 347 12.35 -1.36 -18.77
N ILE A 348 11.65 -0.35 -18.25
CA ILE A 348 10.24 -0.12 -18.57
C ILE A 348 10.11 0.16 -20.06
N GLN A 349 9.40 -0.71 -20.77
CA GLN A 349 9.00 -0.47 -22.15
C GLN A 349 7.74 0.39 -22.15
N TRP A 350 7.79 1.54 -22.82
CA TRP A 350 6.71 2.53 -22.81
C TRP A 350 5.85 2.44 -24.07
N GLU A 351 4.54 2.57 -23.88
CA GLU A 351 3.56 2.77 -24.95
C GLU A 351 2.85 4.12 -24.78
N TYR A 352 2.39 4.68 -25.89
CA TYR A 352 1.74 5.99 -25.95
C TYR A 352 0.43 5.90 -26.71
N THR A 353 -0.57 6.66 -26.26
CA THR A 353 -1.83 6.79 -26.99
C THR A 353 -1.66 7.73 -28.19
N PRO A 354 -2.54 7.65 -29.21
CA PRO A 354 -2.54 8.62 -30.30
C PRO A 354 -2.64 10.09 -29.83
N LYS A 355 -3.32 10.34 -28.70
CA LYS A 355 -3.41 11.68 -28.09
C LYS A 355 -2.04 12.18 -27.63
N ALA A 356 -1.23 11.33 -26.98
CA ALA A 356 0.13 11.69 -26.59
C ALA A 356 1.05 11.97 -27.78
N ILE A 357 0.91 11.21 -28.88
CA ILE A 357 1.68 11.45 -30.10
C ILE A 357 1.31 12.81 -30.72
N ARG A 358 0.01 13.14 -30.75
CA ARG A 358 -0.46 14.46 -31.21
C ARG A 358 0.09 15.59 -30.34
N LEU A 359 0.10 15.43 -29.02
CA LEU A 359 0.67 16.40 -28.09
C LEU A 359 2.17 16.66 -28.36
N VAL A 360 2.96 15.63 -28.66
CA VAL A 360 4.37 15.80 -29.04
C VAL A 360 4.49 16.55 -30.38
N GLU A 361 3.62 16.27 -31.34
CA GLU A 361 3.61 16.99 -32.63
C GLU A 361 3.24 18.47 -32.45
N ASP A 362 2.24 18.77 -31.62
CA ASP A 362 1.84 20.13 -31.30
C ASP A 362 2.98 20.88 -30.59
N TYR A 363 3.67 20.22 -29.65
CA TYR A 363 4.84 20.79 -28.99
C TYR A 363 5.98 21.09 -29.98
N ARG A 364 6.21 20.19 -30.94
CA ARG A 364 7.20 20.39 -32.01
C ARG A 364 6.84 21.53 -32.94
N ARG A 365 5.55 21.68 -33.29
CA ARG A 365 5.05 22.73 -34.17
C ARG A 365 5.18 24.11 -33.52
N GLU A 366 4.92 24.21 -32.22
CA GLU A 366 5.01 25.47 -31.48
C GLU A 366 6.47 25.93 -31.31
N PHE A 367 7.38 25.01 -30.98
CA PHE A 367 8.79 25.35 -30.71
C PHE A 367 9.78 24.61 -31.65
N PRO A 368 9.71 24.83 -32.96
CA PRO A 368 10.53 24.09 -33.93
C PRO A 368 12.03 24.27 -33.72
N GLN A 369 12.47 25.45 -33.27
CA GLN A 369 13.87 25.75 -32.99
C GLN A 369 14.43 24.88 -31.85
N LEU A 370 13.64 24.66 -30.78
CA LEU A 370 14.02 23.77 -29.68
C LEU A 370 14.31 22.37 -30.25
N PHE A 371 13.34 21.79 -30.96
CA PHE A 371 13.42 20.44 -31.50
C PHE A 371 14.56 20.26 -32.52
N ALA A 372 14.77 21.24 -33.40
CA ALA A 372 15.86 21.20 -34.38
C ALA A 372 17.25 21.16 -33.71
N ASN A 373 17.44 21.88 -32.60
CA ASN A 373 18.73 21.97 -31.94
C ASN A 373 18.99 20.84 -30.94
N ILE A 374 17.99 20.36 -30.21
CA ILE A 374 18.15 19.18 -29.34
C ILE A 374 18.32 17.88 -30.16
N ALA A 375 17.78 17.82 -31.39
CA ALA A 375 17.99 16.69 -32.30
C ALA A 375 19.45 16.51 -32.72
N LYS A 376 20.27 17.57 -32.72
CA LYS A 376 21.72 17.48 -32.98
C LYS A 376 22.48 16.77 -31.85
N LYS A 377 21.93 16.79 -30.63
CA LYS A 377 22.52 16.18 -29.42
C LYS A 377 21.46 15.42 -28.63
N PRO A 378 20.93 14.30 -29.15
CA PRO A 378 19.78 13.61 -28.55
C PRO A 378 20.09 12.95 -27.20
N ASN A 379 21.36 12.73 -26.87
CA ASN A 379 21.80 12.01 -25.65
C ASN A 379 22.31 12.92 -24.53
N GLU A 380 22.30 14.25 -24.70
CA GLU A 380 22.79 15.22 -23.70
C GLU A 380 21.98 15.21 -22.39
N LYS A 381 22.62 15.09 -21.22
CA LYS A 381 21.90 15.02 -19.94
C LYS A 381 21.19 16.34 -19.59
N LYS A 382 21.82 17.47 -19.90
CA LYS A 382 21.30 18.82 -19.67
C LYS A 382 21.61 19.71 -20.86
N TYR A 383 20.64 20.51 -21.28
CA TYR A 383 20.80 21.44 -22.39
C TYR A 383 21.10 22.85 -21.89
N ASP A 384 21.86 23.58 -22.71
CA ASP A 384 22.21 24.98 -22.46
C ASP A 384 21.32 25.86 -23.34
N ALA A 385 20.52 26.72 -22.71
CA ALA A 385 19.55 27.57 -23.40
C ALA A 385 20.19 28.45 -24.46
N ASN A 386 21.38 28.99 -24.21
CA ASN A 386 22.06 29.87 -25.16
C ASN A 386 22.62 29.09 -26.36
N LYS A 387 22.96 27.80 -26.18
CA LYS A 387 23.35 26.91 -27.29
C LYS A 387 22.16 26.46 -28.13
N ILE A 388 20.97 26.39 -27.53
CA ILE A 388 19.74 25.96 -28.21
C ILE A 388 19.04 27.12 -28.92
N PHE A 389 18.96 28.29 -28.31
CA PHE A 389 18.17 29.41 -28.85
C PHE A 389 19.01 30.59 -29.36
N GLY A 390 20.33 30.57 -29.14
CA GLY A 390 21.23 31.67 -29.48
C GLY A 390 21.42 32.66 -28.32
N SER A 391 21.88 33.87 -28.62
CA SER A 391 22.08 34.91 -27.60
C SER A 391 20.76 35.25 -26.90
N LYS A 392 20.80 35.37 -25.56
CA LYS A 392 19.62 35.55 -24.69
C LYS A 392 18.62 34.38 -24.73
N GLY A 393 19.09 33.17 -25.01
CA GLY A 393 18.26 31.98 -25.09
C GLY A 393 17.49 31.64 -23.81
N GLU A 394 17.99 32.11 -22.66
CA GLU A 394 17.32 31.96 -21.36
C GLU A 394 15.91 32.56 -21.32
N ALA A 395 15.62 33.58 -22.14
CA ALA A 395 14.30 34.20 -22.22
C ALA A 395 13.21 33.26 -22.76
N TRP A 396 13.58 32.20 -23.50
CA TRP A 396 12.64 31.21 -24.03
C TRP A 396 12.21 30.17 -23.00
N LEU A 397 13.01 29.93 -21.95
CA LEU A 397 12.71 28.93 -20.93
C LEU A 397 11.36 29.16 -20.23
N PRO A 398 11.05 30.38 -19.69
CA PRO A 398 9.76 30.63 -19.06
C PRO A 398 8.60 30.57 -20.06
N VAL A 399 8.79 31.00 -21.32
CA VAL A 399 7.75 30.96 -22.37
C VAL A 399 7.33 29.53 -22.67
N ILE A 400 8.31 28.62 -22.83
CA ILE A 400 8.03 27.20 -23.09
C ILE A 400 7.39 26.55 -21.86
N ARG A 401 7.88 26.87 -20.66
CA ARG A 401 7.31 26.36 -19.40
C ARG A 401 5.84 26.77 -19.26
N GLU A 402 5.50 28.03 -19.55
CA GLU A 402 4.13 28.53 -19.50
C GLU A 402 3.21 27.80 -20.50
N TRP A 403 3.70 27.52 -21.71
CA TRP A 403 2.95 26.73 -22.70
C TRP A 403 2.70 25.30 -22.21
N LEU A 404 3.70 24.66 -21.60
CA LEU A 404 3.57 23.33 -21.02
C LEU A 404 2.57 23.32 -19.86
N ASP A 405 2.57 24.34 -19.01
CA ASP A 405 1.65 24.47 -17.85
C ASP A 405 0.18 24.68 -18.25
N LYS A 406 -0.06 25.19 -19.46
CA LYS A 406 -1.41 25.37 -20.02
C LYS A 406 -2.05 24.06 -20.52
N HIS A 407 -1.24 23.05 -20.83
CA HIS A 407 -1.75 21.76 -21.31
C HIS A 407 -2.39 20.94 -20.19
N GLU A 408 -3.42 20.15 -20.52
CA GLU A 408 -4.15 19.35 -19.55
C GLU A 408 -3.26 18.38 -18.77
N THR A 409 -2.26 17.80 -19.43
CA THR A 409 -1.30 16.86 -18.83
C THR A 409 -0.46 17.44 -17.71
N ALA A 410 -0.29 18.77 -17.65
CA ALA A 410 0.44 19.42 -16.57
C ALA A 410 -0.31 19.39 -15.23
N LYS A 411 -1.65 19.33 -15.28
CA LYS A 411 -2.53 19.27 -14.11
C LYS A 411 -2.92 17.83 -13.73
N MET A 412 -2.67 16.87 -14.62
CA MET A 412 -2.97 15.46 -14.36
C MET A 412 -1.97 14.86 -13.36
N PRO A 413 -2.45 14.06 -12.39
CA PRO A 413 -1.55 13.36 -11.48
C PRO A 413 -0.76 12.29 -12.23
N ARG A 414 0.48 12.08 -11.78
CA ARG A 414 1.29 10.94 -12.23
C ARG A 414 0.97 9.76 -11.33
N THR A 415 0.76 8.62 -11.95
CA THR A 415 0.33 7.39 -11.30
C THR A 415 1.39 6.31 -11.52
N PRO A 416 1.67 5.43 -10.56
CA PRO A 416 2.59 4.31 -10.78
C PRO A 416 2.16 3.44 -11.96
N VAL A 417 3.11 3.00 -12.79
CA VAL A 417 2.87 2.11 -13.95
C VAL A 417 2.26 0.76 -13.57
N SER A 418 2.31 0.41 -12.29
CA SER A 418 1.65 -0.76 -11.73
C SER A 418 0.13 -0.63 -11.68
N THR A 419 -0.40 0.59 -11.74
CA THR A 419 -1.84 0.88 -11.66
C THR A 419 -2.54 0.50 -12.96
N GLN A 420 -3.66 -0.22 -12.83
CA GLN A 420 -4.58 -0.47 -13.93
C GLN A 420 -5.73 0.53 -13.81
N SER A 421 -6.05 1.27 -14.87
CA SER A 421 -7.15 2.24 -14.83
C SER A 421 -7.90 2.27 -16.16
N MET A 422 -9.20 2.59 -16.09
CA MET A 422 -10.04 2.87 -17.24
C MET A 422 -9.67 4.23 -17.86
N SER A 423 -9.92 4.41 -19.16
CA SER A 423 -9.81 5.75 -19.76
C SER A 423 -10.92 6.67 -19.23
N HIS A 424 -10.73 7.98 -19.32
CA HIS A 424 -11.76 8.94 -18.88
C HIS A 424 -13.10 8.70 -19.57
N GLU A 425 -13.11 8.33 -20.85
CA GLU A 425 -14.32 8.00 -21.60
C GLU A 425 -15.02 6.74 -21.05
N ALA A 426 -14.23 5.73 -20.65
CA ALA A 426 -14.77 4.53 -20.02
C ALA A 426 -15.34 4.83 -18.63
N VAL A 427 -14.67 5.66 -17.82
CA VAL A 427 -15.17 6.12 -16.51
C VAL A 427 -16.50 6.88 -16.67
N ALA A 428 -16.56 7.83 -17.60
CA ALA A 428 -17.79 8.57 -17.89
C ALA A 428 -18.93 7.66 -18.39
N ALA A 429 -18.61 6.64 -19.20
CA ALA A 429 -19.58 5.63 -19.63
C ALA A 429 -20.09 4.77 -18.47
N VAL A 430 -19.22 4.40 -17.53
CA VAL A 430 -19.60 3.68 -16.30
C VAL A 430 -20.56 4.50 -15.46
N GLN A 431 -20.27 5.78 -15.23
CA GLN A 431 -21.17 6.69 -14.53
C GLN A 431 -22.53 6.77 -15.22
N LYS A 432 -22.55 7.02 -16.53
CA LYS A 432 -23.80 7.13 -17.30
C LYS A 432 -24.63 5.84 -17.23
N ALA A 433 -23.99 4.67 -17.29
CA ALA A 433 -24.66 3.40 -17.14
C ALA A 433 -25.26 3.21 -15.74
N ALA A 434 -24.54 3.63 -14.69
CA ALA A 434 -25.05 3.64 -13.32
C ALA A 434 -26.27 4.56 -13.18
N ASP A 435 -26.23 5.78 -13.71
CA ASP A 435 -27.34 6.74 -13.66
C ASP A 435 -28.60 6.21 -14.37
N VAL A 436 -28.45 5.67 -15.59
CA VAL A 436 -29.55 5.05 -16.34
C VAL A 436 -30.17 3.90 -15.56
N ARG A 437 -29.34 3.07 -14.92
CA ARG A 437 -29.80 1.96 -14.09
C ARG A 437 -30.54 2.46 -12.86
N SER A 438 -29.99 3.43 -12.12
CA SER A 438 -30.61 4.02 -10.94
C SER A 438 -31.99 4.62 -11.25
N LEU A 439 -32.12 5.33 -12.38
CA LEU A 439 -33.40 5.84 -12.87
C LEU A 439 -34.39 4.70 -13.22
N ALA A 440 -33.92 3.65 -13.88
CA ALA A 440 -34.74 2.49 -14.23
C ALA A 440 -35.25 1.73 -12.99
N LEU A 441 -34.43 1.62 -11.95
CA LEU A 441 -34.82 1.02 -10.67
C LEU A 441 -35.88 1.86 -9.94
N LYS A 442 -35.67 3.17 -9.85
CA LYS A 442 -36.64 4.11 -9.25
C LYS A 442 -37.99 4.01 -9.94
N LYS A 443 -38.02 4.00 -11.29
CA LYS A 443 -39.25 3.82 -12.08
C LYS A 443 -39.98 2.49 -11.81
N LYS A 444 -39.24 1.43 -11.45
CA LYS A 444 -39.79 0.10 -11.14
C LYS A 444 -40.14 -0.08 -9.65
N GLY A 445 -39.99 0.96 -8.82
CA GLY A 445 -40.29 0.92 -7.40
C GLY A 445 -39.31 0.08 -6.57
N TYR A 446 -38.03 0.10 -6.94
CA TYR A 446 -36.95 -0.51 -6.15
C TYR A 446 -36.24 0.50 -5.23
N PRO A 447 -35.63 0.06 -4.12
CA PRO A 447 -35.58 -1.32 -3.61
C PRO A 447 -36.93 -1.82 -3.09
N LYS A 448 -37.13 -3.15 -3.13
CA LYS A 448 -38.31 -3.80 -2.53
C LYS A 448 -37.93 -4.46 -1.22
N GLU A 449 -38.78 -4.36 -0.22
CA GLU A 449 -38.51 -4.97 1.08
C GLU A 449 -38.90 -6.44 1.10
N SER A 450 -38.04 -7.29 1.68
CA SER A 450 -38.32 -8.69 1.91
C SER A 450 -37.81 -9.11 3.29
N LEU A 451 -38.68 -9.71 4.11
CA LEU A 451 -38.26 -10.32 5.36
C LEU A 451 -37.70 -11.71 5.09
N ILE A 452 -36.46 -11.94 5.49
CA ILE A 452 -35.78 -13.22 5.31
C ILE A 452 -35.13 -13.68 6.60
N LYS A 453 -34.85 -14.99 6.65
CA LYS A 453 -34.07 -15.64 7.69
C LYS A 453 -32.70 -16.00 7.12
N ILE A 454 -31.63 -15.55 7.74
CA ILE A 454 -30.27 -15.75 7.24
C ILE A 454 -29.26 -16.05 8.35
N PRO A 455 -28.26 -16.93 8.14
CA PRO A 455 -27.22 -17.17 9.13
C PRO A 455 -26.42 -15.91 9.46
N GLY A 456 -26.07 -15.72 10.73
CA GLY A 456 -25.23 -14.57 11.16
C GLY A 456 -23.86 -14.51 10.47
N SER A 457 -23.34 -15.64 10.00
CA SER A 457 -22.08 -15.72 9.23
C SER A 457 -22.16 -15.18 7.80
N ALA A 458 -23.37 -14.87 7.32
CA ALA A 458 -23.61 -14.27 6.00
C ALA A 458 -23.98 -12.78 6.10
N LEU A 459 -23.76 -12.17 7.27
CA LEU A 459 -24.05 -10.77 7.55
C LEU A 459 -22.78 -10.03 7.97
N TYR A 460 -22.65 -8.81 7.46
CA TYR A 460 -21.71 -7.81 7.95
C TYR A 460 -22.51 -6.68 8.58
N ARG A 461 -22.22 -6.30 9.83
CA ARG A 461 -22.92 -5.22 10.54
C ARG A 461 -22.15 -3.90 10.42
N GLU A 462 -22.88 -2.82 10.19
CA GLU A 462 -22.32 -1.47 10.22
C GLU A 462 -21.57 -1.19 11.55
N GLY A 463 -20.31 -0.73 11.44
CA GLY A 463 -19.46 -0.45 12.58
C GLY A 463 -19.02 -1.68 13.38
N SER A 464 -19.07 -2.88 12.78
CA SER A 464 -18.56 -4.11 13.43
C SER A 464 -17.05 -4.33 13.28
N THR A 465 -16.39 -3.56 12.42
CA THR A 465 -14.93 -3.53 12.24
C THR A 465 -14.39 -2.23 12.82
N GLY A 466 -13.43 -2.33 13.74
CA GLY A 466 -12.67 -1.19 14.27
C GLY A 466 -11.32 -1.02 13.58
N ALA A 467 -10.57 -0.01 14.00
CA ALA A 467 -9.26 0.34 13.42
C ALA A 467 -8.20 -0.77 13.53
N THR A 468 -8.34 -1.70 14.47
CA THR A 468 -7.41 -2.84 14.66
C THR A 468 -7.89 -4.12 14.01
N ASP A 469 -9.12 -4.17 13.47
CA ASP A 469 -9.65 -5.39 12.87
C ASP A 469 -9.10 -5.56 11.44
N VAL A 470 -8.64 -6.77 11.12
CA VAL A 470 -8.14 -7.14 9.80
C VAL A 470 -9.22 -7.90 9.05
N LEU A 471 -9.69 -7.34 7.93
CA LEU A 471 -10.60 -8.01 7.01
C LEU A 471 -9.82 -8.70 5.91
N SER A 472 -9.88 -10.03 5.85
CA SER A 472 -9.22 -10.77 4.77
C SER A 472 -10.16 -11.02 3.58
N PRO A 473 -9.67 -10.97 2.32
CA PRO A 473 -10.48 -11.29 1.14
C PRO A 473 -11.12 -12.68 1.21
N GLU A 474 -10.52 -13.61 1.95
CA GLU A 474 -11.03 -14.94 2.26
C GLU A 474 -12.42 -14.89 2.88
N ASP A 475 -12.65 -13.93 3.79
CA ASP A 475 -13.86 -13.87 4.59
C ASP A 475 -15.07 -13.36 3.78
N LEU A 476 -14.83 -12.51 2.77
CA LEU A 476 -15.86 -11.69 2.11
C LEU A 476 -15.95 -11.84 0.58
N ASN A 477 -14.86 -12.23 -0.08
CA ASN A 477 -14.79 -12.28 -1.54
C ASN A 477 -14.13 -13.54 -2.12
N GLU A 478 -14.11 -14.65 -1.38
CA GLU A 478 -13.62 -15.96 -1.87
C GLU A 478 -12.20 -15.89 -2.48
N ASN A 479 -11.35 -14.98 -1.98
CA ASN A 479 -10.02 -14.68 -2.54
C ASN A 479 -9.99 -14.22 -4.00
N VAL A 480 -11.11 -13.76 -4.54
CA VAL A 480 -11.15 -13.21 -5.89
C VAL A 480 -10.56 -11.81 -5.89
N ALA A 481 -9.57 -11.60 -6.75
CA ALA A 481 -8.96 -10.28 -6.97
C ALA A 481 -9.93 -9.34 -7.70
N PRO A 482 -9.86 -8.02 -7.45
CA PRO A 482 -10.69 -7.06 -8.17
C PRO A 482 -10.27 -6.97 -9.64
N ASN A 483 -11.25 -6.76 -10.50
CA ASN A 483 -11.06 -6.42 -11.91
C ASN A 483 -11.71 -5.07 -12.24
N LEU A 484 -11.17 -4.40 -13.25
CA LEU A 484 -11.80 -3.20 -13.80
C LEU A 484 -13.21 -3.54 -14.28
N GLY A 485 -14.20 -2.80 -13.77
CA GLY A 485 -15.60 -2.99 -14.08
C GLY A 485 -16.37 -3.86 -13.10
N ASP A 486 -15.71 -4.43 -12.09
CA ASP A 486 -16.37 -5.17 -11.02
C ASP A 486 -17.27 -4.25 -10.18
N ARG A 487 -18.35 -4.83 -9.65
CA ARG A 487 -19.31 -4.16 -8.78
C ARG A 487 -18.91 -4.36 -7.32
N VAL A 488 -18.95 -3.29 -6.55
CA VAL A 488 -18.57 -3.27 -5.15
C VAL A 488 -19.66 -2.66 -4.27
N VAL A 489 -19.63 -3.03 -3.00
CA VAL A 489 -20.46 -2.45 -1.94
C VAL A 489 -19.54 -2.04 -0.80
N ASN A 490 -19.75 -0.84 -0.26
CA ASN A 490 -18.98 -0.39 0.89
C ASN A 490 -19.48 -1.08 2.17
N LEU A 491 -18.55 -1.69 2.89
CA LEU A 491 -18.79 -2.30 4.20
C LEU A 491 -18.24 -1.44 5.34
N CYS A 492 -17.03 -0.89 5.16
CA CYS A 492 -16.29 -0.25 6.26
C CYS A 492 -15.30 0.82 5.81
N ALA A 493 -15.26 1.21 4.54
CA ALA A 493 -14.41 2.31 4.12
C ALA A 493 -14.97 3.62 4.69
N ASP A 494 -14.11 4.33 5.43
CA ASP A 494 -14.45 5.59 6.07
C ASP A 494 -14.81 6.67 5.03
N GLY A 495 -15.73 7.56 5.39
CA GLY A 495 -16.18 8.64 4.52
C GLY A 495 -17.14 8.23 3.40
N ILE A 496 -17.31 6.92 3.15
CA ILE A 496 -18.28 6.38 2.17
C ILE A 496 -19.49 5.82 2.93
N PRO A 497 -20.74 6.11 2.51
CA PRO A 497 -21.92 5.59 3.20
C PRO A 497 -21.97 4.05 3.25
N PHE A 498 -22.44 3.49 4.37
CA PHE A 498 -22.56 2.04 4.55
C PHE A 498 -23.59 1.43 3.57
N GLY A 499 -23.15 0.41 2.84
CA GLY A 499 -23.95 -0.25 1.81
C GLY A 499 -24.01 0.50 0.47
N ALA A 500 -23.28 1.63 0.33
CA ALA A 500 -23.19 2.34 -0.93
C ALA A 500 -22.53 1.45 -2.01
N ARG A 501 -23.02 1.55 -3.24
CA ARG A 501 -22.58 0.71 -4.35
C ARG A 501 -21.81 1.52 -5.38
N GLY A 502 -20.89 0.85 -6.06
CA GLY A 502 -20.12 1.47 -7.12
C GLY A 502 -19.46 0.45 -8.03
N THR A 503 -18.70 0.97 -9.00
CA THR A 503 -17.98 0.18 -10.00
C THR A 503 -16.50 0.51 -9.94
N ILE A 504 -15.65 -0.51 -9.89
CA ILE A 504 -14.19 -0.34 -9.89
C ILE A 504 -13.74 0.19 -11.25
N VAL A 505 -13.03 1.31 -11.25
CA VAL A 505 -12.46 1.96 -12.46
C VAL A 505 -10.94 2.10 -12.43
N GLY A 506 -10.33 1.91 -11.25
CA GLY A 506 -8.88 1.92 -11.06
C GLY A 506 -8.46 0.90 -10.01
N ILE A 507 -7.29 0.29 -10.19
CA ILE A 507 -6.73 -0.72 -9.30
C ILE A 507 -5.25 -0.42 -9.11
N HIS A 508 -4.87 -0.12 -7.87
CA HIS A 508 -3.49 0.06 -7.46
C HIS A 508 -2.96 -1.23 -6.85
N LYS A 509 -1.73 -1.62 -7.22
CA LYS A 509 -1.15 -2.86 -6.69
C LYS A 509 -0.90 -2.75 -5.19
N ALA A 510 -0.89 -3.89 -4.52
CA ALA A 510 -0.53 -4.04 -3.13
C ALA A 510 0.83 -3.43 -2.75
N SER A 511 1.82 -3.45 -3.67
CA SER A 511 3.13 -2.84 -3.44
C SER A 511 3.09 -1.30 -3.42
N THR A 512 2.01 -0.71 -3.92
CA THR A 512 1.79 0.75 -3.89
C THR A 512 0.85 1.11 -2.75
N THR A 513 -0.46 1.03 -2.97
CA THR A 513 -1.48 1.34 -1.95
C THR A 513 -2.43 0.18 -1.66
N GLY A 514 -2.52 -0.82 -2.55
CA GLY A 514 -3.54 -1.89 -2.46
C GLY A 514 -4.99 -1.40 -2.57
N SER A 515 -5.19 -0.16 -3.03
CA SER A 515 -6.51 0.46 -3.12
C SER A 515 -7.16 0.31 -4.49
N VAL A 516 -8.46 0.59 -4.55
CA VAL A 516 -9.23 0.66 -5.80
C VAL A 516 -9.88 2.03 -5.92
N GLU A 517 -10.02 2.53 -7.14
CA GLU A 517 -10.82 3.71 -7.47
C GLU A 517 -12.19 3.25 -7.91
N VAL A 518 -13.23 3.89 -7.40
CA VAL A 518 -14.62 3.47 -7.59
C VAL A 518 -15.45 4.66 -8.02
N VAL A 519 -16.28 4.49 -9.05
CA VAL A 519 -17.37 5.43 -9.35
C VAL A 519 -18.62 4.95 -8.61
N MET A 520 -19.13 5.77 -7.70
CA MET A 520 -20.32 5.46 -6.91
C MET A 520 -21.61 5.69 -7.71
N ASP A 521 -22.59 4.83 -7.47
CA ASP A 521 -23.90 4.90 -8.13
C ASP A 521 -24.72 6.13 -7.74
N GLU A 522 -24.47 6.66 -6.55
CA GLU A 522 -25.12 7.84 -5.99
C GLU A 522 -24.07 8.82 -5.47
N GLU A 523 -24.45 10.11 -5.45
CA GLU A 523 -23.58 11.16 -4.94
C GLU A 523 -23.46 11.12 -3.41
N PHE A 524 -22.29 11.45 -2.89
CA PHE A 524 -22.06 11.56 -1.45
C PHE A 524 -21.04 12.64 -1.11
N MET A 525 -21.12 13.19 0.12
CA MET A 525 -20.32 14.33 0.58
C MET A 525 -18.80 14.14 0.45
N GLY A 526 -18.30 12.91 0.61
CA GLY A 526 -16.88 12.58 0.50
C GLY A 526 -16.41 12.24 -0.92
N GLY A 527 -17.32 12.23 -1.91
CA GLY A 527 -17.00 11.82 -3.27
C GLY A 527 -16.20 12.89 -4.02
N SER A 528 -15.48 12.45 -5.04
CA SER A 528 -14.64 13.33 -5.86
C SER A 528 -15.01 13.18 -7.34
N SER A 529 -14.29 13.85 -8.23
CA SER A 529 -14.45 13.70 -9.68
C SER A 529 -13.44 12.75 -10.31
N LEU A 530 -12.63 12.04 -9.51
CA LEU A 530 -11.50 11.25 -10.00
C LEU A 530 -10.66 12.06 -11.01
N GLN A 531 -10.27 13.28 -10.58
CA GLN A 531 -9.54 14.26 -11.38
C GLN A 531 -10.24 14.63 -12.70
N GLY A 532 -11.57 14.72 -12.67
CA GLY A 532 -12.41 15.11 -13.80
C GLY A 532 -12.82 13.95 -14.71
N ALA A 533 -12.52 12.71 -14.34
CA ALA A 533 -12.99 11.53 -15.08
C ALA A 533 -14.50 11.25 -14.87
N CYS A 534 -15.07 11.70 -13.76
CA CYS A 534 -16.51 11.64 -13.46
C CYS A 534 -17.02 12.99 -12.90
N SER A 535 -18.34 13.10 -12.68
CA SER A 535 -18.91 14.28 -12.01
C SER A 535 -18.45 14.35 -10.55
N ASN A 536 -18.48 15.56 -9.96
CA ASN A 536 -18.17 15.74 -8.54
C ASN A 536 -19.06 14.86 -7.64
N PHE A 537 -18.58 14.58 -6.43
CA PHE A 537 -19.29 13.83 -5.40
C PHE A 537 -19.57 12.35 -5.75
N ARG A 538 -18.79 11.76 -6.66
CA ARG A 538 -18.93 10.36 -7.09
C ARG A 538 -17.85 9.43 -6.55
#